data_AF-A0A645I9N5-F1
#
_entry.id   AF-A0A645I9N5-F1
#
_cell.length_a   1.000
_cell.length_b   1.000
_cell.length_c   1.000
_cell.angle_alpha   90.00
_cell.angle_beta   90.00
_cell.angle_gamma   90.00
#
_symmetry.space_group_name_H-M   'P 1'
#
loop_
_entity.id
_entity.type
_entity.pdbx_description
1 polymer ?
#
loop_
_entity_poly.entity_id
_entity_poly.type
_entity_poly.pdbx_seq_one_letter_code
_entity_poly.pdbx_strand_id
1 'polypeptide(L)'
;MISTDTAAINTLCANISEYITDEMANLENDTVKVPYGATTGVGILANWGPPIKFEIMPTGGVDVDYETEFNTAGINQTNYKIWLTVNITVSLVNPIYDEDMIMTRKLMLVDTVINGDVPNYYRAVQ
;
A
#
# COMPACT_ATOMS: atom_id res chain seq x y z
N MET A 1 -7.29 -28.66 -4.14
CA MET A 1 -6.81 -27.54 -4.97
C MET A 1 -7.24 -26.27 -4.30
N ILE A 2 -6.32 -25.33 -4.07
CA ILE A 2 -6.68 -24.00 -3.57
C ILE A 2 -7.17 -23.17 -4.77
N SER A 3 -8.28 -22.47 -4.62
CA SER A 3 -8.82 -21.58 -5.64
C SER A 3 -9.23 -20.28 -4.98
N THR A 4 -8.93 -19.18 -5.65
CA THR A 4 -9.23 -17.84 -5.18
C THR A 4 -10.43 -17.30 -5.92
N ASP A 5 -11.37 -16.69 -5.19
CA ASP A 5 -12.49 -15.97 -5.81
C ASP A 5 -12.00 -14.60 -6.30
N THR A 6 -11.48 -14.59 -7.52
CA THR A 6 -11.00 -13.36 -8.17
C THR A 6 -12.11 -12.32 -8.32
N ALA A 7 -13.37 -12.73 -8.51
CA ALA A 7 -14.48 -11.80 -8.65
C ALA A 7 -14.74 -11.06 -7.33
N ALA A 8 -14.71 -11.80 -6.21
CA ALA A 8 -14.84 -11.21 -4.88
C ALA A 8 -13.69 -10.23 -4.57
N ILE A 9 -12.44 -10.58 -4.91
CA ILE A 9 -11.28 -9.69 -4.68
C ILE A 9 -11.34 -8.46 -5.57
N ASN A 10 -11.66 -8.59 -6.86
CA ASN A 10 -11.81 -7.43 -7.73
C ASN A 10 -12.94 -6.50 -7.29
N THR A 11 -14.05 -7.07 -6.79
CA THR A 11 -15.15 -6.29 -6.22
C THR A 11 -14.69 -5.56 -4.96
N LEU A 12 -13.88 -6.20 -4.11
CA LEU A 12 -13.27 -5.57 -2.95
C LEU A 12 -12.34 -4.41 -3.37
N CYS A 13 -11.45 -4.62 -4.35
CA CYS A 13 -10.57 -3.56 -4.87
C CYS A 13 -11.37 -2.37 -5.39
N ALA A 14 -12.42 -2.62 -6.20
CA ALA A 14 -13.29 -1.58 -6.74
C ALA A 14 -13.99 -0.78 -5.63
N ASN A 15 -14.56 -1.47 -4.63
CA ASN A 15 -15.25 -0.82 -3.52
C ASN A 15 -14.28 0.02 -2.66
N ILE A 16 -13.05 -0.44 -2.44
CA ILE A 16 -12.03 0.32 -1.70
C ILE A 16 -11.60 1.53 -2.51
N SER A 17 -11.35 1.38 -3.81
CA SER A 17 -10.98 2.49 -4.70
C SER A 17 -12.08 3.56 -4.74
N GLU A 18 -13.35 3.16 -4.85
CA GLU A 18 -14.50 4.07 -4.83
C GLU A 18 -14.61 4.79 -3.47
N TYR A 19 -14.54 4.05 -2.36
CA TYR A 19 -14.61 4.64 -1.02
C TYR A 19 -13.51 5.68 -0.77
N ILE A 20 -12.26 5.35 -1.10
CA ILE A 20 -11.14 6.27 -0.89
C ILE A 20 -11.27 7.46 -1.85
N THR A 21 -11.70 7.25 -3.10
CA THR A 21 -11.89 8.35 -4.05
C THR A 21 -12.95 9.33 -3.57
N ASP A 22 -14.07 8.84 -3.02
CA ASP A 22 -15.13 9.68 -2.44
C ASP A 22 -14.64 10.43 -1.19
N GLU A 23 -13.92 9.75 -0.30
CA GLU A 23 -13.32 10.40 0.88
C GLU A 23 -12.30 11.47 0.46
N MET A 24 -11.49 11.21 -0.56
CA MET A 24 -10.54 12.18 -1.10
C MET A 24 -11.21 13.39 -1.73
N ALA A 25 -12.34 13.23 -2.41
CA ALA A 25 -13.12 14.35 -2.93
C ALA A 25 -13.61 15.27 -1.80
N ASN A 26 -13.86 14.71 -0.61
CA ASN A 26 -14.26 15.47 0.57
C ASN A 26 -13.08 16.10 1.34
N LEU A 27 -11.82 15.78 1.02
CA LEU A 27 -10.62 16.37 1.64
C LEU A 27 -10.23 17.75 1.09
N GLU A 28 -10.98 18.31 0.12
CA GLU A 28 -10.77 19.68 -0.36
C GLU A 28 -10.74 20.66 0.83
N ASN A 29 -9.60 21.36 1.00
CA ASN A 29 -9.26 22.36 2.03
C ASN A 29 -8.45 21.89 3.25
N ASP A 30 -7.91 20.66 3.26
CA ASP A 30 -7.00 20.30 4.34
C ASP A 30 -5.64 21.00 4.17
N THR A 31 -5.21 21.73 5.20
CA THR A 31 -3.99 22.55 5.14
C THR A 31 -2.92 22.05 6.10
N VAL A 32 -1.70 21.89 5.59
CA VAL A 32 -0.53 21.53 6.39
C VAL A 32 0.37 22.74 6.55
N LYS A 33 0.95 22.89 7.74
CA LYS A 33 1.93 23.94 8.03
C LYS A 33 3.31 23.33 8.13
N VAL A 34 4.19 23.72 7.22
CA VAL A 34 5.58 23.26 7.16
C VAL A 34 6.50 24.42 7.52
N PRO A 35 7.40 24.29 8.51
CA PRO A 35 8.37 25.34 8.83
C PRO A 35 9.26 25.65 7.62
N TYR A 36 9.55 26.94 7.37
CA TYR A 36 10.42 27.33 6.26
C TYR A 36 11.79 26.63 6.29
N GLY A 37 12.36 26.42 7.48
CA GLY A 37 13.64 25.72 7.59
C GLY A 37 13.60 24.25 7.14
N ALA A 38 12.43 23.60 7.09
CA ALA A 38 12.28 22.25 6.55
C ALA A 38 12.54 22.18 5.04
N THR A 39 12.27 23.26 4.29
CA THR A 39 12.48 23.30 2.82
C THR A 39 13.96 23.47 2.44
N THR A 40 14.82 23.83 3.41
CA THR A 40 16.25 24.08 3.16
C THR A 40 17.09 22.80 3.06
N GLY A 41 16.53 21.64 3.45
CA GLY A 41 17.25 20.36 3.51
C GLY A 41 18.27 20.26 4.66
N VAL A 42 18.44 21.30 5.47
CA VAL A 42 19.38 21.32 6.60
C VAL A 42 18.66 20.85 7.88
N GLY A 43 19.05 19.68 8.40
CA GLY A 43 18.36 19.04 9.53
C GLY A 43 18.26 19.90 10.80
N ILE A 44 19.26 20.72 11.10
CA ILE A 44 19.23 21.62 12.28
C ILE A 44 18.19 22.75 12.13
N LEU A 45 17.78 23.09 10.90
CA LEU A 45 16.78 24.11 10.61
C LEU A 45 15.39 23.53 10.40
N ALA A 46 15.22 22.19 10.42
CA ALA A 46 13.98 21.54 10.00
C ALA A 46 12.72 22.01 10.76
N ASN A 47 12.86 22.51 11.99
CA ASN A 47 11.75 23.02 12.78
C ASN A 47 11.82 24.54 13.04
N TRP A 48 12.64 25.27 12.29
CA TRP A 48 12.90 26.69 12.47
C TRP A 48 12.23 27.56 11.40
N GLY A 49 11.89 28.79 11.76
CA GLY A 49 11.30 29.79 10.87
C GLY A 49 9.76 29.82 10.87
N PRO A 50 9.17 30.77 10.13
CA PRO A 50 7.72 30.90 10.05
C PRO A 50 7.09 29.70 9.31
N PRO A 51 5.86 29.30 9.69
CA PRO A 51 5.15 28.22 9.02
C PRO A 51 4.67 28.68 7.63
N ILE A 52 5.01 27.90 6.61
CA ILE A 52 4.45 27.99 5.26
C ILE A 52 3.22 27.10 5.21
N LYS A 53 2.12 27.62 4.66
CA LYS A 53 0.88 26.86 4.47
C LYS A 53 0.91 26.15 3.13
N PHE A 54 0.51 24.90 3.12
CA PHE A 54 0.27 24.13 1.92
C PHE A 54 -1.12 23.54 1.97
N GLU A 55 -1.78 23.47 0.82
CA GLU A 55 -3.05 22.78 0.61
C GLU A 55 -2.74 21.37 0.10
N ILE A 56 -3.43 20.38 0.66
CA ILE A 56 -3.39 19.01 0.15
C ILE A 56 -4.45 18.91 -0.93
N MET A 57 -4.03 18.59 -2.16
CA MET A 57 -4.92 18.34 -3.28
C MET A 57 -4.77 16.90 -3.74
N PRO A 58 -5.87 16.11 -3.76
CA PRO A 58 -5.90 14.84 -4.46
C PRO A 58 -5.52 15.02 -5.93
N THR A 59 -4.46 14.37 -6.39
CA THR A 59 -4.00 14.44 -7.79
C THR A 59 -4.14 13.10 -8.47
N GLY A 60 -5.38 12.75 -8.77
CA GLY A 60 -5.73 11.55 -9.54
C GLY A 60 -6.64 10.59 -8.79
N GLY A 61 -6.85 9.42 -9.40
CA GLY A 61 -7.62 8.34 -8.82
C GLY A 61 -6.80 7.47 -7.87
N VAL A 62 -7.49 6.71 -7.03
CA VAL A 62 -6.89 5.72 -6.13
C VAL A 62 -6.67 4.42 -6.88
N ASP A 63 -5.43 3.95 -6.93
CA ASP A 63 -5.07 2.67 -7.51
C ASP A 63 -5.09 1.59 -6.43
N VAL A 64 -5.96 0.59 -6.61
CA VAL A 64 -6.12 -0.54 -5.70
C VAL A 64 -6.00 -1.82 -6.49
N ASP A 65 -4.94 -2.58 -6.23
CA ASP A 65 -4.68 -3.84 -6.92
C ASP A 65 -4.24 -4.93 -5.93
N TYR A 66 -4.25 -6.17 -6.37
CA TYR A 66 -3.82 -7.31 -5.57
C TYR A 66 -2.76 -8.16 -6.29
N GLU A 67 -1.85 -8.72 -5.51
CA GLU A 67 -0.85 -9.67 -5.97
C GLU A 67 -0.97 -10.98 -5.19
N THR A 68 -0.64 -12.08 -5.85
CA THR A 68 -0.61 -13.41 -5.24
C THR A 68 0.82 -13.92 -5.20
N GLU A 69 1.24 -14.47 -4.06
CA GLU A 69 2.60 -14.92 -3.82
C GLU A 69 2.59 -16.40 -3.39
N PHE A 70 3.50 -17.20 -3.95
CA PHE A 70 3.70 -18.60 -3.57
C PHE A 70 5.15 -18.80 -3.12
N ASN A 71 5.35 -19.07 -1.83
CA ASN A 71 6.66 -19.25 -1.23
C ASN A 71 6.83 -20.67 -0.66
N THR A 72 8.03 -21.21 -0.69
CA THR A 72 8.33 -22.46 0.02
C THR A 72 8.44 -22.18 1.52
N ALA A 73 7.58 -22.78 2.35
CA ALA A 73 7.57 -22.58 3.80
C ALA A 73 8.17 -23.73 4.61
N GLY A 74 8.56 -24.84 3.97
CA GLY A 74 9.10 -26.02 4.63
C GLY A 74 9.24 -27.22 3.70
N ILE A 75 9.49 -28.41 4.26
CA ILE A 75 9.57 -29.67 3.51
C ILE A 75 8.18 -29.95 2.93
N ASN A 76 8.05 -29.83 1.60
CA ASN A 76 6.80 -29.99 0.86
C ASN A 76 5.68 -29.07 1.35
N GLN A 77 6.00 -27.84 1.75
CA GLN A 77 5.00 -26.85 2.14
C GLN A 77 5.09 -25.62 1.25
N THR A 78 3.95 -25.22 0.69
CA THR A 78 3.81 -23.99 -0.10
C THR A 78 2.94 -23.02 0.67
N ASN A 79 3.49 -21.86 0.99
CA ASN A 79 2.76 -20.75 1.58
C ASN A 79 2.20 -19.87 0.47
N TYR A 80 0.88 -19.77 0.43
CA TYR A 80 0.10 -18.98 -0.49
C TYR A 80 -0.35 -17.70 0.20
N LYS A 81 -0.04 -16.54 -0.39
CA LYS A 81 -0.46 -15.24 0.09
C LYS A 81 -1.20 -14.45 -0.97
N ILE A 82 -2.10 -13.60 -0.50
CA ILE A 82 -2.70 -12.54 -1.30
C ILE A 82 -2.45 -11.22 -0.59
N TRP A 83 -1.85 -10.28 -1.30
CA TRP A 83 -1.61 -8.92 -0.84
C TRP A 83 -2.48 -7.96 -1.63
N LEU A 84 -3.04 -6.97 -0.96
CA LEU A 84 -3.67 -5.80 -1.55
C LEU A 84 -2.69 -4.62 -1.43
N THR A 85 -2.49 -3.89 -2.52
CA THR A 85 -1.73 -2.65 -2.53
C THR A 85 -2.66 -1.50 -2.90
N VAL A 86 -2.67 -0.47 -2.06
CA VAL A 86 -3.39 0.78 -2.29
C VAL A 86 -2.36 1.87 -2.50
N ASN A 87 -2.41 2.53 -3.66
CA ASN A 87 -1.58 3.67 -4.01
C ASN A 87 -2.45 4.91 -4.16
N ILE A 88 -2.09 5.95 -3.44
CA ILE A 88 -2.77 7.25 -3.47
C ILE A 88 -1.74 8.31 -3.83
N THR A 89 -2.05 9.15 -4.81
CA THR A 89 -1.23 10.31 -5.14
C THR A 89 -1.92 11.57 -4.63
N VAL A 90 -1.20 12.35 -3.85
CA VAL A 90 -1.64 13.67 -3.37
C VAL A 90 -0.56 14.69 -3.71
N SER A 91 -0.96 15.91 -4.03
CA SER A 91 -0.04 17.02 -4.25
C SER A 91 -0.15 18.02 -3.12
N LEU A 92 1.00 18.49 -2.69
CA LEU A 92 1.14 19.52 -1.68
C LEU A 92 1.39 20.86 -2.39
N VAL A 93 0.38 21.71 -2.46
CA VAL A 93 0.41 22.93 -3.28
C VAL A 93 0.42 24.22 -2.46
N ASN A 94 1.11 25.22 -2.97
CA ASN A 94 1.10 26.61 -2.55
C ASN A 94 1.32 27.48 -3.80
N PRO A 95 0.89 28.75 -3.86
CA PRO A 95 1.16 29.65 -4.99
C PRO A 95 2.60 29.66 -5.56
N ILE A 96 3.61 29.23 -4.79
CA ILE A 96 5.02 29.22 -5.19
C ILE A 96 5.57 27.81 -5.48
N TYR A 97 5.01 26.76 -4.86
CA TYR A 97 5.56 25.40 -4.86
C TYR A 97 4.47 24.34 -5.02
N ASP A 98 4.77 23.27 -5.74
CA ASP A 98 3.94 22.09 -5.92
C ASP A 98 4.83 20.84 -5.85
N GLU A 99 4.42 19.84 -5.06
CA GLU A 99 5.13 18.58 -4.89
C GLU A 99 4.15 17.40 -4.77
N ASP A 100 4.31 16.41 -5.65
CA ASP A 100 3.54 15.17 -5.63
C ASP A 100 4.12 14.18 -4.60
N MET A 101 3.25 13.62 -3.77
CA MET A 101 3.56 12.56 -2.81
C MET A 101 2.73 11.31 -3.10
N ILE A 102 3.42 10.18 -3.21
CA ILE A 102 2.78 8.87 -3.36
C ILE A 102 2.72 8.18 -1.99
N MET A 103 1.51 7.88 -1.55
CA MET A 103 1.23 7.12 -0.34
C MET A 103 0.85 5.69 -0.71
N THR A 104 1.71 4.74 -0.36
CA THR A 104 1.47 3.30 -0.60
C THR A 104 1.15 2.59 0.71
N ARG A 105 0.08 1.78 0.71
CA ARG A 105 -0.28 0.87 1.79
C ARG A 105 -0.44 -0.55 1.26
N LYS A 106 0.26 -1.49 1.89
CA LYS A 106 0.22 -2.91 1.57
C LYS A 106 -0.46 -3.68 2.71
N LEU A 107 -1.48 -4.46 2.39
CA LEU A 107 -2.33 -5.19 3.31
C LEU A 107 -2.36 -6.68 2.94
N MET A 108 -2.24 -7.58 3.92
CA MET A 108 -2.35 -9.02 3.68
C MET A 108 -3.82 -9.44 3.77
N LEU A 109 -4.36 -10.01 2.70
CA LEU A 109 -5.73 -10.52 2.69
C LEU A 109 -5.79 -12.00 3.06
N VAL A 110 -4.82 -12.78 2.58
CA VAL A 110 -4.75 -14.22 2.78
C VAL A 110 -3.31 -14.61 3.10
N ASP A 111 -3.17 -15.51 4.08
CA ASP A 111 -1.93 -16.24 4.37
C ASP A 111 -2.31 -17.68 4.69
N THR A 112 -1.90 -18.63 3.84
CA THR A 112 -2.27 -20.03 3.97
C THR A 112 -1.09 -20.93 3.66
N VAL A 113 -0.77 -21.87 4.56
CA VAL A 113 0.23 -22.91 4.32
C VAL A 113 -0.45 -24.15 3.77
N ILE A 114 -0.02 -24.57 2.60
CA ILE A 114 -0.50 -25.76 1.90
C ILE A 114 0.53 -26.86 2.13
N ASN A 115 0.11 -27.93 2.80
CA ASN A 115 0.93 -29.13 2.98
C ASN A 115 0.81 -30.02 1.75
N GLY A 116 1.94 -30.35 1.14
CA GLY A 116 2.07 -31.42 0.16
C GLY A 116 2.45 -32.74 0.84
N ASP A 117 2.14 -33.86 0.19
CA ASP A 117 2.51 -35.18 0.69
C ASP A 117 4.05 -35.33 0.71
N VAL A 118 4.60 -35.80 1.84
CA VAL A 118 6.00 -36.19 1.93
C VAL A 118 6.15 -37.59 1.32
N PRO A 119 6.94 -37.79 0.25
CA PRO A 119 7.14 -39.12 -0.32
C PRO A 119 7.79 -40.04 0.72
N ASN A 120 7.12 -41.13 1.07
CA ASN A 120 7.66 -42.17 1.96
C ASN A 120 8.77 -42.96 1.25
N TYR A 121 10.01 -42.45 1.21
CA TYR A 121 11.17 -43.30 0.91
C TYR A 121 11.67 -43.94 2.21
N TYR A 122 11.04 -45.07 2.58
CA TYR A 122 11.65 -46.07 3.44
C TYR A 122 12.71 -46.82 2.61
N ARG A 123 14.00 -46.57 2.87
CA ARG A 123 15.06 -47.56 2.63
C ARG A 123 15.72 -47.87 3.95
N ALA A 124 15.13 -48.81 4.69
CA ALA A 124 15.93 -49.63 5.59
C ALA A 124 16.78 -50.54 4.71
N VAL A 125 18.07 -50.25 4.59
CA VAL A 125 19.05 -51.18 4.04
C VAL A 125 19.70 -51.87 5.24
N GLN A 126 19.33 -53.14 5.46
CA GLN A 126 20.20 -54.18 6.02
C GLN A 126 20.20 -55.34 5.05
#